data_AF-A0A6A6RVV2-F1
#
_entry.id   AF-A0A6A6RVV2-F1
#
_cell.length_a   1.000
_cell.length_b   1.000
_cell.length_c   1.000
_cell.angle_alpha   90.00
_cell.angle_beta   90.00
_cell.angle_gamma   90.00
#
_symmetry.space_group_name_H-M   'P 1'
#
loop_
_entity.id
_entity.type
_entity.pdbx_description
1 polymer ?
#
loop_
_entity_poly.entity_id
_entity_poly.type
_entity_poly.pdbx_seq_one_letter_code
_entity_poly.pdbx_strand_id
1 'polypeptide(L)'
;MTVDYADSTIDHFDLKSFYYGCAVGSEVSVVGVPLACTVTVKGYADTQKTKLTASQSFGFEVGLLQVEAQMKKASLGKGFVGVRVVEFFVSNELVTAALIDTVEYTVYSAAKVVR
;
A
#
# COMPACT_ATOMS: atom_id res chain seq x y z
N MET A 1 8.25 0.50 6.77
CA MET A 1 9.46 0.79 5.95
C MET A 1 9.19 2.11 5.23
N THR A 2 10.09 3.09 5.37
CA THR A 2 10.04 4.34 4.60
C THR A 2 11.32 4.40 3.79
N VAL A 3 11.20 4.62 2.48
CA VAL A 3 12.38 4.77 1.61
C VAL A 3 12.35 6.16 1.05
N ASP A 4 13.41 6.92 1.32
CA ASP A 4 13.63 8.24 0.77
C ASP A 4 14.88 8.18 -0.10
N TYR A 5 14.73 8.55 -1.35
CA TYR A 5 15.82 8.60 -2.32
C TYR A 5 16.10 10.07 -2.60
N ALA A 6 17.20 10.60 -2.05
CA ALA A 6 17.55 12.02 -2.17
C ALA A 6 17.64 12.51 -3.63
N ASP A 7 17.98 11.61 -4.56
CA ASP A 7 18.09 11.89 -5.99
C ASP A 7 16.78 11.63 -6.77
N SER A 8 15.68 11.29 -6.08
CA SER A 8 14.38 11.09 -6.71
C SER A 8 13.88 12.39 -7.33
N THR A 9 13.60 12.36 -8.63
CA THR A 9 12.96 13.47 -9.34
C THR A 9 11.43 13.41 -9.30
N ILE A 10 10.87 12.40 -8.63
CA ILE A 10 9.42 12.18 -8.56
C ILE A 10 8.78 13.21 -7.63
N ASP A 11 7.80 13.94 -8.14
CA ASP A 11 7.05 14.94 -7.38
C ASP A 11 5.78 14.35 -6.75
N HIS A 12 5.00 13.63 -7.55
CA HIS A 12 3.75 12.97 -7.15
C HIS A 12 3.42 11.78 -8.06
N PHE A 13 2.41 11.02 -7.69
CA PHE A 13 1.90 9.89 -8.46
C PHE A 13 0.38 9.76 -8.34
N ASP A 14 -0.20 9.11 -9.35
CA ASP A 14 -1.59 8.66 -9.35
C ASP A 14 -1.60 7.18 -9.04
N LEU A 15 -2.03 6.81 -7.83
CA LEU A 15 -2.15 5.40 -7.46
C LEU A 15 -3.51 4.86 -7.90
N LYS A 16 -3.50 3.85 -8.76
CA LYS A 16 -4.72 3.32 -9.40
C LYS A 16 -5.19 2.04 -8.76
N SER A 17 -4.30 1.06 -8.64
CA SER A 17 -4.64 -0.25 -8.10
C SER A 17 -3.43 -0.98 -7.54
N PHE A 18 -3.67 -2.02 -6.76
CA PHE A 18 -2.65 -2.95 -6.30
C PHE A 18 -3.31 -4.29 -5.97
N TYR A 19 -2.53 -5.36 -5.93
CA TYR A 19 -2.95 -6.63 -5.36
C TYR A 19 -2.57 -6.67 -3.88
N TYR A 20 -3.48 -7.21 -3.07
CA TYR A 20 -3.27 -7.32 -1.63
C TYR A 20 -3.65 -8.69 -1.08
N GLY A 21 -2.94 -9.07 -0.03
CA GLY A 21 -3.24 -10.21 0.81
C GLY A 21 -2.67 -9.98 2.21
N CYS A 22 -2.94 -10.89 3.11
CA CYS A 22 -2.37 -10.88 4.46
C CYS A 22 -1.89 -12.26 4.84
N ALA A 23 -0.77 -12.29 5.56
CA ALA A 23 -0.19 -13.50 6.09
C ALA A 23 0.21 -13.29 7.55
N VAL A 24 0.43 -14.39 8.26
CA VAL A 24 1.02 -14.38 9.60
C VAL A 24 2.38 -13.68 9.53
N GLY A 25 2.55 -12.64 10.34
CA GLY A 25 3.74 -11.77 10.36
C GLY A 25 4.86 -12.25 11.29
N SER A 26 4.82 -13.50 11.76
CA SER A 26 5.83 -14.03 12.68
C SER A 26 7.00 -14.67 11.92
N GLU A 27 8.23 -14.29 12.28
CA GLU A 27 9.49 -14.79 11.70
C GLU A 27 9.66 -16.32 11.81
N VAL A 28 8.89 -16.95 12.69
CA VAL A 28 8.92 -18.39 12.97
C VAL A 28 8.18 -19.24 11.94
N SER A 29 7.39 -18.64 11.05
CA SER A 29 6.63 -19.39 10.05
C SER A 29 7.39 -19.47 8.71
N VAL A 30 7.93 -20.66 8.40
CA VAL A 30 8.51 -21.00 7.08
C VAL A 30 7.44 -20.95 5.96
N VAL A 31 6.16 -20.94 6.35
CA VAL A 31 5.00 -20.89 5.47
C VAL A 31 4.23 -19.59 5.78
N GLY A 32 4.11 -18.70 4.80
CA GLY A 32 3.27 -17.51 4.90
C GLY A 32 1.79 -17.89 4.91
N VAL A 33 1.30 -18.34 6.07
CA VAL A 33 -0.10 -18.77 6.24
C VAL A 33 -1.02 -17.56 6.04
N PRO A 34 -1.98 -17.61 5.10
CA PRO A 34 -2.93 -16.52 4.90
C PRO A 34 -3.74 -16.24 6.16
N LEU A 35 -3.97 -14.97 6.45
CA LEU A 35 -4.74 -14.53 7.62
C LEU A 35 -5.75 -13.46 7.21
N ALA A 36 -6.96 -13.51 7.79
CA ALA A 36 -7.97 -12.49 7.55
C ALA A 36 -7.52 -11.15 8.14
N CYS A 37 -7.71 -10.07 7.39
CA CYS A 37 -7.26 -8.74 7.78
C CYS A 37 -8.03 -7.65 7.03
N THR A 38 -7.82 -6.40 7.45
CA THR A 38 -8.16 -5.22 6.66
C THR A 38 -6.87 -4.47 6.31
N VAL A 39 -6.64 -4.25 5.03
CA VAL A 39 -5.60 -3.34 4.52
C VAL A 39 -6.20 -1.97 4.32
N THR A 40 -5.64 -0.94 4.96
CA THR A 40 -6.05 0.46 4.80
C THR A 40 -4.96 1.24 4.11
N VAL A 41 -5.34 1.96 3.05
CA VAL A 41 -4.44 2.82 2.28
C VAL A 41 -4.80 4.27 2.53
N LYS A 42 -3.80 5.10 2.85
CA LYS A 42 -3.94 6.55 3.01
C LYS A 42 -3.07 7.28 2.00
N GLY A 43 -3.63 8.27 1.33
CA GLY A 43 -2.93 9.14 0.39
C GLY A 43 -2.79 10.56 0.93
N TYR A 44 -1.63 11.18 0.71
CA TYR A 44 -1.31 12.52 1.21
C TYR A 44 -0.80 13.43 0.09
N ALA A 45 -1.19 14.70 0.10
CA ALA A 45 -0.77 15.70 -0.88
C ALA A 45 0.59 16.36 -0.57
N ASP A 46 1.14 16.10 0.61
CA ASP A 46 2.42 16.62 1.09
C ASP A 46 3.31 15.49 1.63
N THR A 47 4.63 15.70 1.60
CA THR A 47 5.59 14.72 2.09
C THR A 47 5.66 14.66 3.62
N GLN A 48 5.12 15.66 4.33
CA GLN A 48 5.03 15.67 5.80
C GLN A 48 3.81 14.88 6.31
N LYS A 49 2.97 14.34 5.42
CA LYS A 49 1.77 13.55 5.74
C LYS A 49 0.73 14.34 6.57
N THR A 50 0.66 15.66 6.40
CA THR A 50 -0.26 16.54 7.14
C THR A 50 -1.57 16.80 6.39
N LYS A 51 -1.60 16.60 5.07
CA LYS A 51 -2.74 16.84 4.17
C LYS A 51 -3.21 15.52 3.58
N LEU A 52 -4.03 14.80 4.34
CA LEU A 52 -4.70 13.58 3.89
C LEU A 52 -5.67 13.92 2.74
N THR A 53 -5.53 13.26 1.59
CA THR A 53 -6.42 13.41 0.43
C THR A 53 -7.47 12.31 0.36
N ALA A 54 -7.12 11.10 0.77
CA ALA A 54 -8.00 9.95 0.72
C ALA A 54 -7.60 8.86 1.73
N SER A 55 -8.58 8.07 2.14
CA SER A 55 -8.40 6.84 2.90
C SER A 55 -9.39 5.79 2.38
N GLN A 56 -8.91 4.59 2.07
CA GLN A 56 -9.74 3.47 1.64
C GLN A 56 -9.27 2.17 2.29
N SER A 57 -10.22 1.30 2.67
CA SER A 57 -9.95 0.05 3.36
C SER A 57 -10.50 -1.13 2.57
N PHE A 58 -9.76 -2.23 2.58
CA PHE A 58 -10.07 -3.44 1.82
C PHE A 58 -9.95 -4.67 2.72
N GLY A 59 -11.04 -5.44 2.82
CA GLY A 59 -11.07 -6.69 3.57
C GLY A 59 -10.41 -7.83 2.79
N PHE A 60 -9.55 -8.58 3.45
CA PHE A 60 -9.02 -9.85 2.98
C PHE A 60 -9.60 -10.96 3.87
N GLU A 61 -10.42 -11.81 3.28
CA GLU A 61 -11.12 -12.89 3.98
C GLU A 61 -10.48 -14.21 3.58
N VAL A 62 -10.21 -15.06 4.57
CA VAL A 62 -9.69 -16.41 4.39
C VAL A 62 -10.53 -17.39 5.21
N GLY A 63 -10.68 -18.62 4.71
CA GLY A 63 -11.38 -19.69 5.41
C GLY A 63 -10.57 -20.24 6.58
N LEU A 64 -11.25 -20.93 7.50
CA LEU A 64 -10.62 -21.71 8.55
C LEU A 64 -9.68 -22.76 7.93
N LEU A 65 -8.43 -22.82 8.41
CA LEU A 65 -7.39 -23.74 7.94
C LEU A 65 -6.98 -23.58 6.46
N GLN A 66 -7.32 -22.44 5.84
CA GLN A 66 -6.87 -22.14 4.49
C GLN A 66 -5.36 -21.85 4.48
N VAL A 67 -4.60 -22.74 3.85
CA VAL A 67 -3.12 -22.62 3.75
C VAL A 67 -2.66 -21.85 2.53
N GLU A 68 -3.55 -21.57 1.59
CA GLU A 68 -3.27 -20.88 0.34
C GLU A 68 -4.45 -19.99 -0.05
N ALA A 69 -4.16 -18.74 -0.40
CA ALA A 69 -5.18 -17.76 -0.78
C ALA A 69 -4.65 -16.87 -1.91
N GLN A 70 -5.51 -16.60 -2.89
CA GLN A 70 -5.17 -15.69 -3.99
C GLN A 70 -5.27 -14.24 -3.51
N MET A 71 -4.32 -13.40 -3.91
CA MET A 71 -4.38 -11.96 -3.66
C MET A 71 -5.58 -11.34 -4.37
N LYS A 72 -6.18 -10.33 -3.73
CA LYS A 72 -7.32 -9.59 -4.28
C LYS A 72 -6.83 -8.28 -4.89
N LYS A 73 -7.45 -7.85 -5.99
CA LYS A 73 -7.18 -6.54 -6.58
C LYS A 73 -7.97 -5.46 -5.84
N ALA A 74 -7.29 -4.44 -5.33
CA ALA A 74 -7.88 -3.22 -4.80
C ALA A 74 -7.83 -2.12 -5.87
N SER A 75 -8.97 -1.52 -6.18
CA SER A 75 -9.06 -0.34 -7.05
C SER A 75 -9.25 0.92 -6.22
N LEU A 76 -8.42 1.93 -6.45
CA LEU A 76 -8.45 3.17 -5.70
C LEU A 76 -9.32 4.24 -6.36
N GLY A 77 -9.92 5.08 -5.53
CA GLY A 77 -10.72 6.22 -5.97
C GLY A 77 -9.89 7.42 -6.41
N LYS A 78 -10.57 8.42 -7.01
CA LYS A 78 -9.93 9.65 -7.52
C LYS A 78 -9.13 10.46 -6.49
N GLY A 79 -9.37 10.26 -5.19
CA GLY A 79 -8.61 10.93 -4.13
C GLY A 79 -7.15 10.46 -3.98
N PHE A 80 -6.77 9.41 -4.71
CA PHE A 80 -5.39 8.91 -4.83
C PHE A 80 -4.66 9.40 -6.09
N VAL A 81 -5.23 10.38 -6.80
CA VAL A 81 -4.59 11.13 -7.89
C VAL A 81 -3.81 12.30 -7.31
N GLY A 82 -2.59 12.53 -7.80
CA GLY A 82 -1.76 13.66 -7.37
C GLY A 82 -1.18 13.51 -5.96
N VAL A 83 -1.08 12.30 -5.42
CA VAL A 83 -0.55 12.06 -4.08
C VAL A 83 0.97 12.03 -4.09
N ARG A 84 1.57 12.57 -3.03
CA ARG A 84 3.03 12.56 -2.83
C ARG A 84 3.48 11.40 -1.96
N VAL A 85 2.60 10.95 -1.06
CA VAL A 85 2.87 9.85 -0.15
C VAL A 85 1.66 8.95 -0.07
N VAL A 86 1.91 7.64 -0.07
CA VAL A 86 0.92 6.62 0.25
C VAL A 86 1.43 5.75 1.38
N GLU A 87 0.56 5.47 2.34
CA GLU A 87 0.84 4.56 3.45
C GLU A 87 -0.16 3.41 3.46
N PHE A 88 0.36 2.21 3.71
CA PHE A 88 -0.42 1.00 3.90
C PHE A 88 -0.39 0.63 5.37
N PHE A 89 -1.56 0.33 5.91
CA PHE A 89 -1.78 -0.14 7.27
C PHE A 89 -2.49 -1.49 7.20
N VAL A 90 -2.19 -2.37 8.14
CA VAL A 90 -2.87 -3.66 8.29
C VAL A 90 -3.45 -3.77 9.68
N SER A 91 -4.68 -4.28 9.79
CA SER A 91 -5.26 -4.62 11.09
C SER A 91 -4.41 -5.69 11.78
N ASN A 92 -4.34 -5.67 13.11
CA ASN A 92 -3.59 -6.68 13.90
C ASN A 92 -2.11 -6.78 13.52
N GLU A 93 -1.45 -5.63 13.30
CA GLU A 93 -0.06 -5.50 12.83
C GLU A 93 0.99 -6.25 13.68
N LEU A 94 0.69 -6.56 14.94
CA LEU A 94 1.56 -7.35 15.81
C LEU A 94 1.75 -8.80 15.34
N VAL A 95 0.77 -9.33 14.58
CA VAL A 95 0.74 -10.74 14.16
C VAL A 95 0.47 -10.91 12.66
N THR A 96 0.26 -9.81 11.95
CA THR A 96 -0.17 -9.81 10.54
C THR A 96 0.75 -8.95 9.70
N ALA A 97 1.23 -9.51 8.60
CA ALA A 97 1.92 -8.78 7.55
C ALA A 97 0.99 -8.56 6.36
N ALA A 98 0.95 -7.33 5.85
CA ALA A 98 0.31 -7.04 4.58
C ALA A 98 1.26 -7.44 3.44
N LEU A 99 0.74 -8.16 2.44
CA LEU A 99 1.41 -8.43 1.19
C LEU A 99 0.84 -7.49 0.14
N ILE A 100 1.69 -6.69 -0.49
CA ILE A 100 1.33 -5.73 -1.52
C ILE A 100 2.13 -6.07 -2.78
N ASP A 101 1.44 -6.24 -3.90
CA ASP A 101 2.08 -6.62 -5.17
C ASP A 101 1.39 -5.96 -6.37
N THR A 102 2.06 -5.95 -7.52
CA THR A 102 1.55 -5.45 -8.81
C THR A 102 0.86 -4.09 -8.67
N VAL A 103 1.60 -3.14 -8.09
CA VAL A 103 1.12 -1.78 -7.86
C VAL A 103 1.04 -1.04 -9.19
N GLU A 104 -0.14 -0.59 -9.56
CA GLU A 104 -0.42 0.16 -10.78
C GLU A 104 -0.50 1.66 -10.45
N TYR A 105 0.41 2.44 -11.03
CA TYR A 105 0.49 3.88 -10.80
C TYR A 105 1.02 4.63 -12.02
N THR A 106 0.74 5.93 -12.08
CA THR A 106 1.43 6.87 -12.98
C THR A 106 2.31 7.78 -12.13
N VAL A 107 3.57 7.99 -12.51
CA VAL A 107 4.50 8.87 -11.79
C VAL A 107 4.76 10.15 -12.58
N TYR A 108 4.86 11.28 -11.87
CA TYR A 108 5.15 12.59 -12.45
C TYR A 108 6.41 13.15 -11.80
N SER A 109 7.37 13.53 -12.64
CA SER A 109 8.61 14.17 -12.17
C SER A 109 8.44 15.69 -12.10
N ALA A 110 9.13 16.33 -11.16
CA ALA A 110 9.28 17.77 -11.19
C ALA A 110 10.03 18.16 -12.47
N ALA A 111 9.57 19.18 -13.19
CA ALA A 111 10.31 19.71 -14.32
C ALA A 111 11.69 20.17 -13.83
N LYS A 112 12.78 19.68 -14.45
CA LYS A 112 14.12 20.22 -14.20
C LYS A 112 14.08 21.70 -14.53
N VAL A 113 14.24 22.56 -13.52
CA VAL A 113 14.59 23.96 -13.75
C VAL A 113 16.01 23.95 -14.29
N VAL A 114 16.16 23.94 -15.61
CA VAL A 114 17.45 24.20 -16.27
C VAL A 114 17.75 25.67 -15.98
N ARG A 115 18.67 25.91 -15.05
CA ARG A 115 19.28 27.23 -14.84
C ARG A 115 20.36 27.46 -15.88
#